data_AF-A0A3N5KIE2-F1
#
_entry.id   AF-A0A3N5KIE2-F1
#
_cell.length_a   1.000
_cell.length_b   1.000
_cell.length_c   1.000
_cell.angle_alpha   90.00
_cell.angle_beta   90.00
_cell.angle_gamma   90.00
#
_symmetry.space_group_name_H-M   'P 1'
#
loop_
_entity.id
_entity.type
_entity.pdbx_description
1 polymer ?
#
loop_
_entity_poly.entity_id
_entity_poly.type
_entity_poly.pdbx_seq_one_letter_code
_entity_poly.pdbx_strand_id
1 'polypeptide(L)'
;MRSSTARAHVSARRMAFDVLARVEATDAYANVLLDSRLRSGDLSRSDRALATELVYGVLRWRGRLDWLLAPLLDRPIAAVDATVRQLLRLGMHQLACLTRIPDFAAVDETVSLAREVGAGRAAGYVNAVLRRATGEPNPAAPDPAVDPLAYWAGPGSYPAWLAE
;
A
#
# COMPACT_ATOMS: atom_id res chain seq x y z
N MET A 1 -2.22 -41.41 -11.71
CA MET A 1 -1.13 -40.40 -11.60
C MET A 1 -1.49 -39.22 -12.51
N ARG A 2 -1.20 -37.98 -12.06
CA ARG A 2 -1.64 -36.65 -12.55
C ARG A 2 -3.02 -36.22 -12.02
N SER A 3 -3.24 -35.07 -11.41
CA SER A 3 -2.38 -34.04 -10.82
C SER A 3 -3.30 -33.30 -9.84
N SER A 4 -2.97 -33.28 -8.55
CA SER A 4 -3.64 -32.39 -7.59
C SER A 4 -3.20 -30.98 -7.94
N THR A 5 -4.11 -30.15 -8.48
CA THR A 5 -3.89 -28.72 -8.60
C THR A 5 -3.83 -28.14 -7.20
N ALA A 6 -2.62 -28.04 -6.64
CA ALA A 6 -2.38 -27.23 -5.46
C ALA A 6 -2.85 -25.81 -5.80
N ARG A 7 -3.95 -25.37 -5.16
CA ARG A 7 -4.44 -24.00 -5.26
C ARG A 7 -3.28 -23.09 -4.87
N ALA A 8 -2.87 -22.17 -5.75
CA ALA A 8 -1.84 -21.20 -5.41
C ALA A 8 -2.32 -20.42 -4.16
N HIS A 9 -1.57 -20.53 -3.06
CA HIS A 9 -1.90 -19.83 -1.83
C HIS A 9 -1.75 -18.32 -2.08
N VAL A 10 -2.86 -17.59 -2.01
CA VAL A 10 -2.86 -16.13 -2.18
C VAL A 10 -2.11 -15.54 -0.98
N SER A 11 -1.17 -14.61 -1.19
CA SER A 11 -0.53 -13.93 -0.06
C SER A 11 -1.45 -12.84 0.51
N ALA A 12 -1.26 -12.48 1.78
CA ALA A 12 -1.98 -11.36 2.40
C ALA A 12 -1.81 -10.07 1.61
N ARG A 13 -0.59 -9.83 1.08
CA ARG A 13 -0.24 -8.65 0.28
C ARG A 13 -0.93 -8.66 -1.08
N ARG A 14 -1.01 -9.83 -1.73
CA ARG A 14 -1.73 -9.98 -3.00
C ARG A 14 -3.21 -9.69 -2.82
N MET A 15 -3.84 -10.27 -1.79
CA MET A 15 -5.25 -9.98 -1.49
C MET A 15 -5.46 -8.49 -1.20
N ALA A 16 -4.60 -7.87 -0.39
CA ALA A 16 -4.71 -6.45 -0.07
C ALA A 16 -4.58 -5.58 -1.32
N PHE A 17 -3.61 -5.87 -2.19
CA PHE A 17 -3.44 -5.17 -3.46
C PHE A 17 -4.69 -5.28 -4.35
N ASP A 18 -5.22 -6.50 -4.54
CA ASP A 18 -6.39 -6.73 -5.40
C ASP A 18 -7.63 -5.97 -4.88
N VAL A 19 -7.83 -5.92 -3.56
CA VAL A 19 -8.91 -5.13 -2.94
C VAL A 19 -8.68 -3.64 -3.17
N LEU A 20 -7.50 -3.12 -2.87
CA LEU A 20 -7.20 -1.69 -2.97
C LEU A 20 -7.28 -1.18 -4.42
N ALA A 21 -6.74 -1.93 -5.38
CA ALA A 21 -6.83 -1.61 -6.79
C ALA A 21 -8.29 -1.58 -7.27
N ARG A 22 -9.14 -2.48 -6.74
CA ARG A 22 -10.57 -2.49 -7.07
C ARG A 22 -11.33 -1.31 -6.46
N VAL A 23 -11.01 -0.94 -5.21
CA VAL A 23 -11.57 0.25 -4.55
C VAL A 23 -11.26 1.50 -5.38
N GLU A 24 -9.99 1.67 -5.80
CA GLU A 24 -9.58 2.81 -6.62
C GLU A 24 -10.26 2.85 -8.00
N ALA A 25 -10.51 1.68 -8.61
CA ALA A 25 -11.10 1.60 -9.94
C ALA A 25 -12.63 1.72 -9.99
N THR A 26 -13.35 1.40 -8.91
CA THR A 26 -14.82 1.23 -8.96
C THR A 26 -15.61 1.92 -7.87
N ASP A 27 -14.96 2.73 -7.02
CA ASP A 27 -15.57 3.38 -5.85
C ASP A 27 -16.33 2.39 -4.94
N ALA A 28 -15.93 1.12 -4.99
CA ALA A 28 -16.56 0.05 -4.25
C ALA A 28 -16.14 0.09 -2.78
N TYR A 29 -17.07 -0.22 -1.88
CA TYR A 29 -16.79 -0.23 -0.45
C TYR A 29 -15.77 -1.31 -0.08
N ALA A 30 -14.65 -0.89 0.51
CA ALA A 30 -13.51 -1.75 0.83
C ALA A 30 -13.89 -2.90 1.78
N ASN A 31 -14.76 -2.65 2.76
CA ASN A 31 -15.25 -3.66 3.70
C ASN A 31 -16.02 -4.79 2.98
N VAL A 32 -16.88 -4.45 2.03
CA VAL A 32 -17.67 -5.44 1.26
C VAL A 32 -16.74 -6.34 0.43
N LEU A 33 -15.78 -5.72 -0.27
CA LEU A 33 -14.81 -6.44 -1.08
C LEU A 33 -13.89 -7.33 -0.23
N LEU A 34 -13.38 -6.80 0.87
CA LEU A 34 -12.50 -7.52 1.77
C LEU A 34 -13.23 -8.70 2.41
N ASP A 35 -14.43 -8.50 2.96
CA ASP A 35 -15.22 -9.56 3.58
C ASP A 35 -15.54 -10.68 2.58
N SER A 36 -15.87 -10.33 1.34
CA SER A 36 -16.09 -11.31 0.28
C SER A 36 -14.84 -12.15 0.00
N ARG A 37 -13.65 -11.54 0.00
CA ARG A 37 -12.37 -12.22 -0.24
C ARG A 37 -11.90 -13.03 0.97
N LEU A 38 -12.11 -12.56 2.19
CA LEU A 38 -11.73 -13.30 3.40
C LEU A 38 -12.58 -14.57 3.59
N ARG A 39 -13.84 -14.55 3.14
CA ARG A 39 -14.75 -15.70 3.18
C ARG A 39 -14.41 -16.83 2.19
N SER A 40 -13.56 -16.60 1.18
CA SER A 40 -13.20 -17.64 0.21
C SER A 40 -12.37 -18.78 0.82
N GLY A 41 -11.80 -18.56 2.01
CA GLY A 41 -11.01 -19.56 2.74
C GLY A 41 -9.57 -19.70 2.25
N ASP A 42 -9.11 -18.84 1.34
CA ASP A 42 -7.80 -18.96 0.67
C ASP A 42 -6.60 -18.52 1.52
N LEU A 43 -6.83 -18.02 2.75
CA LEU A 43 -5.81 -17.47 3.64
C LEU A 43 -5.75 -18.20 5.00
N SER A 44 -4.57 -18.18 5.63
CA SER A 44 -4.42 -18.53 7.04
C SER A 44 -5.04 -17.46 7.96
N ARG A 45 -5.22 -17.73 9.26
CA ARG A 45 -5.73 -16.72 10.20
C ARG A 45 -4.79 -15.51 10.31
N SER A 46 -3.48 -15.72 10.32
CA SER A 46 -2.48 -14.65 10.34
C SER A 46 -2.51 -13.84 9.06
N ASP A 47 -2.64 -14.48 7.90
CA ASP A 47 -2.70 -13.77 6.62
C ASP A 47 -3.98 -12.96 6.47
N ARG A 48 -5.11 -13.46 6.99
CA ARG A 48 -6.35 -12.68 7.06
C ARG A 48 -6.15 -11.41 7.88
N ALA A 49 -5.54 -11.52 9.06
CA ALA A 49 -5.27 -10.37 9.91
C ALA A 49 -4.34 -9.36 9.23
N LEU A 50 -3.29 -9.84 8.57
CA LEU A 50 -2.36 -8.99 7.82
C LEU A 50 -3.03 -8.33 6.61
N ALA A 51 -3.83 -9.07 5.83
CA ALA A 51 -4.55 -8.51 4.68
C ALA A 51 -5.52 -7.40 5.12
N THR A 52 -6.26 -7.62 6.21
CA THR A 52 -7.15 -6.62 6.80
C THR A 52 -6.40 -5.38 7.23
N GLU A 53 -5.27 -5.54 7.94
CA GLU A 53 -4.43 -4.41 8.36
C GLU A 53 -3.90 -3.63 7.16
N LEU A 54 -3.38 -4.32 6.14
CA LEU A 54 -2.87 -3.69 4.93
C LEU A 54 -3.94 -2.90 4.18
N VAL A 55 -5.14 -3.46 3.99
CA VAL A 55 -6.24 -2.77 3.29
C VAL A 55 -6.67 -1.53 4.07
N TYR A 56 -7.04 -1.69 5.34
CA TYR A 56 -7.56 -0.56 6.10
C TYR A 56 -6.47 0.46 6.44
N GLY A 57 -5.25 0.02 6.69
CA GLY A 57 -4.13 0.88 6.99
C GLY A 57 -3.73 1.75 5.79
N VAL A 58 -3.69 1.18 4.58
CA VAL A 58 -3.43 1.97 3.36
C VAL A 58 -4.54 2.98 3.10
N LEU A 59 -5.81 2.61 3.27
CA LEU A 59 -6.93 3.54 3.07
C LEU A 59 -6.94 4.64 4.14
N ARG A 60 -6.74 4.28 5.41
CA ARG A 60 -6.72 5.22 6.55
C ARG A 60 -5.60 6.24 6.42
N TRP A 61 -4.42 5.79 6.02
CA TRP A 61 -3.22 6.62 5.97
C TRP A 61 -2.85 7.09 4.56
N ARG A 62 -3.76 7.01 3.59
CA ARG A 62 -3.45 7.32 2.18
C ARG A 62 -2.78 8.68 1.98
N GLY A 63 -3.30 9.73 2.62
CA GLY A 63 -2.71 11.08 2.53
C GLY A 63 -1.31 11.14 3.13
N ARG A 64 -1.11 10.47 4.27
CA ARG A 64 0.20 10.35 4.93
C ARG A 64 1.19 9.56 4.09
N LEU A 65 0.77 8.45 3.49
CA LEU A 65 1.61 7.61 2.64
C LEU A 65 2.03 8.37 1.38
N ASP A 66 1.12 9.12 0.78
CA ASP A 66 1.41 9.97 -0.38
C ASP A 66 2.39 11.09 -0.02
N TRP A 67 2.21 11.72 1.14
CA TRP A 67 3.14 12.73 1.68
C TRP A 67 4.53 12.15 1.97
N LEU A 68 4.61 10.95 2.57
CA LEU A 68 5.87 10.24 2.80
C LEU A 68 6.58 9.85 1.51
N LEU A 69 5.81 9.45 0.48
CA LEU A 69 6.34 9.06 -0.83
C LEU A 69 6.76 10.27 -1.66
N ALA A 70 6.11 11.43 -1.52
CA ALA A 70 6.34 12.60 -2.37
C ALA A 70 7.81 12.97 -2.60
N PRO A 71 8.69 13.10 -1.57
CA PRO A 71 10.10 13.41 -1.80
C PRO A 71 10.86 12.26 -2.48
N LEU A 72 10.34 11.02 -2.39
CA LEU A 72 10.94 9.80 -2.91
C LEU A 72 10.71 9.58 -4.41
N LEU A 73 9.79 10.31 -5.01
CA LEU A 73 9.37 10.16 -6.40
C LEU A 73 10.03 11.21 -7.30
N ASP A 74 10.21 10.85 -8.57
CA ASP A 74 10.68 11.74 -9.65
C ASP A 74 9.56 12.55 -10.29
N ARG A 75 8.32 12.32 -9.87
CA ARG A 75 7.10 12.93 -10.40
C ARG A 75 6.00 12.93 -9.33
N PRO A 76 4.96 13.77 -9.45
CA PRO A 76 3.82 13.73 -8.54
C PRO A 76 3.19 12.33 -8.48
N ILE A 77 2.78 11.88 -7.29
CA ILE A 77 2.21 10.54 -7.10
C ILE A 77 0.97 10.30 -7.96
N ALA A 78 0.18 11.34 -8.25
CA ALA A 78 -0.98 11.27 -9.14
C ALA A 78 -0.60 10.90 -10.59
N ALA A 79 0.63 11.22 -11.03
CA ALA A 79 1.17 10.92 -12.35
C ALA A 79 1.87 9.54 -12.42
N VAL A 80 2.02 8.84 -11.29
CA VAL A 80 2.49 7.45 -11.26
C VAL A 80 1.33 6.54 -11.68
N ASP A 81 1.64 5.54 -12.51
CA ASP A 81 0.68 4.50 -12.92
C ASP A 81 -0.07 3.93 -11.70
N ALA A 82 -1.38 3.72 -11.82
CA ALA A 82 -2.23 3.36 -10.68
C ALA A 82 -1.77 2.06 -9.98
N THR A 83 -1.33 1.06 -10.75
CA THR A 83 -0.85 -0.21 -10.19
C THR A 83 0.46 0.00 -9.43
N VAL A 84 1.40 0.77 -10.00
CA VAL A 84 2.67 1.12 -9.34
C VAL A 84 2.44 1.97 -8.10
N ARG A 85 1.58 2.99 -8.18
CA ARG A 85 1.18 3.84 -7.05
C ARG A 85 0.62 3.00 -5.90
N GLN A 86 -0.24 2.02 -6.20
CA GLN A 86 -0.84 1.16 -5.20
C GLN A 86 0.19 0.22 -4.55
N LEU A 87 1.16 -0.30 -5.32
CA LEU A 87 2.29 -1.06 -4.78
C LEU A 87 3.16 -0.21 -3.85
N LEU A 88 3.47 1.02 -4.24
CA LEU A 88 4.26 1.95 -3.42
C LEU A 88 3.56 2.29 -2.11
N ARG A 89 2.25 2.59 -2.14
CA ARG A 89 1.46 2.82 -0.92
C ARG A 89 1.45 1.61 -0.01
N LEU A 90 1.25 0.41 -0.57
CA LEU A 90 1.25 -0.84 0.19
C LEU A 90 2.62 -1.14 0.82
N GLY A 91 3.71 -0.94 0.08
CA GLY A 91 5.08 -1.08 0.58
C GLY A 91 5.38 -0.05 1.68
N MET A 92 5.05 1.22 1.43
CA MET A 92 5.30 2.30 2.37
C MET A 92 4.51 2.12 3.67
N HIS A 93 3.28 1.61 3.60
CA HIS A 93 2.50 1.33 4.81
C HIS A 93 3.14 0.24 5.69
N GLN A 94 3.70 -0.80 5.07
CA GLN A 94 4.45 -1.82 5.81
C GLN A 94 5.65 -1.20 6.53
N LEU A 95 6.45 -0.39 5.83
CA LEU A 95 7.64 0.27 6.40
C LEU A 95 7.29 1.27 7.50
N ALA A 96 6.29 2.12 7.27
CA ALA A 96 5.99 3.25 8.15
C ALA A 96 5.08 2.88 9.34
N CYS A 97 4.32 1.78 9.25
CA CYS A 97 3.28 1.47 10.24
C CYS A 97 3.39 0.08 10.86
N LEU A 98 4.07 -0.88 10.23
CA LEU A 98 4.07 -2.28 10.69
C LEU A 98 5.41 -2.68 11.29
N THR A 99 5.61 -2.35 12.57
CA THR A 99 6.87 -2.56 13.33
C THR A 99 7.36 -4.02 13.43
N ARG A 100 6.48 -5.00 13.15
CA ARG A 100 6.82 -6.43 13.19
C ARG A 100 7.29 -6.99 11.84
N ILE A 101 7.20 -6.22 10.77
CA ILE A 101 7.66 -6.62 9.43
C ILE A 101 9.05 -6.01 9.23
N PRO A 102 10.11 -6.82 9.05
CA PRO A 102 11.42 -6.28 8.71
C PRO A 102 11.40 -5.52 7.39
N ASP A 103 12.13 -4.42 7.31
CA ASP A 103 12.19 -3.55 6.13
C ASP A 103 12.51 -4.32 4.83
N PHE A 104 13.51 -5.21 4.88
CA PHE A 104 13.89 -6.01 3.72
C PHE A 104 12.74 -6.90 3.24
N ALA A 105 11.95 -7.45 4.16
CA ALA A 105 10.82 -8.31 3.83
C ALA A 105 9.68 -7.47 3.23
N ALA A 106 9.38 -6.29 3.78
CA ALA A 106 8.40 -5.37 3.21
C ALA A 106 8.76 -4.97 1.77
N VAL A 107 10.03 -4.65 1.52
CA VAL A 107 10.53 -4.30 0.18
C VAL A 107 10.46 -5.49 -0.77
N ASP A 108 11.12 -6.61 -0.43
CA ASP A 108 11.28 -7.75 -1.35
C ASP A 108 9.94 -8.38 -1.72
N GLU A 109 9.01 -8.46 -0.76
CA GLU A 109 7.65 -8.96 -1.00
C GLU A 109 6.84 -8.02 -1.90
N THR A 110 6.97 -6.70 -1.71
CA THR A 110 6.26 -5.72 -2.56
C THR A 110 6.82 -5.72 -3.99
N VAL A 111 8.13 -5.89 -4.14
CA VAL A 111 8.80 -6.02 -5.44
C VAL A 111 8.43 -7.34 -6.13
N SER A 112 8.30 -8.43 -5.38
CA SER A 112 7.83 -9.72 -5.90
C SER A 112 6.38 -9.60 -6.36
N LEU A 113 5.52 -8.97 -5.55
CA LEU A 113 4.13 -8.70 -5.89
C LEU A 113 4.00 -7.87 -7.17
N ALA A 114 4.88 -6.87 -7.40
CA ALA A 114 4.89 -6.11 -8.64
C ALA A 114 5.00 -6.99 -9.89
N ARG A 115 5.78 -8.08 -9.82
CA ARG A 115 5.90 -9.04 -10.92
C ARG A 115 4.63 -9.88 -11.06
N GLU A 116 4.04 -10.31 -9.95
CA GLU A 116 2.83 -11.13 -9.92
C GLU A 116 1.57 -10.42 -10.44
N VAL A 117 1.51 -9.09 -10.32
CA VAL A 117 0.35 -8.28 -10.75
C VAL A 117 0.52 -7.69 -12.16
N GLY A 118 1.56 -8.11 -12.89
CA GLY A 118 1.82 -7.63 -14.26
C GLY A 118 2.60 -6.31 -14.36
N ALA A 119 3.02 -5.72 -13.24
CA ALA A 119 3.87 -4.52 -13.18
C ALA A 119 5.37 -4.86 -13.14
N GLY A 120 5.78 -6.01 -13.69
CA GLY A 120 7.17 -6.49 -13.60
C GLY A 120 8.22 -5.52 -14.16
N ARG A 121 7.87 -4.73 -15.19
CA ARG A 121 8.74 -3.68 -15.74
C ARG A 121 9.04 -2.55 -14.75
N ALA A 122 8.14 -2.30 -13.80
CA ALA A 122 8.28 -1.28 -12.77
C ALA A 122 8.87 -1.82 -11.46
N ALA A 123 9.15 -3.13 -11.35
CA ALA A 123 9.66 -3.74 -10.12
C ALA A 123 10.97 -3.10 -9.64
N GLY A 124 11.86 -2.72 -10.55
CA GLY A 124 13.09 -1.99 -10.22
C GLY A 124 12.84 -0.61 -9.63
N TYR A 125 11.85 0.12 -10.16
CA TYR A 125 11.43 1.42 -9.64
C TYR A 125 10.82 1.31 -8.25
N VAL A 126 9.91 0.34 -8.04
CA VAL A 126 9.31 0.05 -6.73
C VAL A 126 10.39 -0.26 -5.70
N ASN A 127 11.36 -1.11 -6.06
CA ASN A 127 12.49 -1.43 -5.18
C ASN A 127 13.31 -0.18 -4.83
N ALA A 128 13.67 0.62 -5.82
CA ALA A 128 14.49 1.81 -5.62
C ALA A 128 13.81 2.80 -4.66
N VAL A 129 12.53 3.11 -4.88
CA VAL A 129 11.76 4.03 -4.04
C VAL A 129 11.65 3.52 -2.60
N LEU A 130 11.25 2.25 -2.41
CA LEU A 130 11.06 1.69 -1.07
C LEU A 130 12.39 1.50 -0.32
N ARG A 131 13.48 1.14 -1.00
CA ARG A 131 14.82 1.11 -0.37
C ARG A 131 15.25 2.51 0.07
N ARG A 132 14.96 3.54 -0.73
CA ARG A 132 15.23 4.92 -0.34
C ARG A 132 14.47 5.30 0.94
N ALA A 133 13.21 4.88 1.05
CA ALA A 133 12.38 5.09 2.24
C ALA A 133 12.97 4.49 3.54
N THR A 134 13.75 3.41 3.44
CA THR A 134 14.38 2.77 4.62
C THR A 134 15.60 3.51 5.15
N GLY A 135 16.21 4.39 4.32
CA GLY A 135 17.45 5.09 4.65
C GLY A 135 17.30 6.60 4.80
N GLU A 136 16.32 7.21 4.13
CA GLU A 136 16.07 8.65 4.22
C GLU A 136 15.16 9.00 5.40
N PRO A 137 15.41 10.14 6.07
CA PRO A 137 14.48 10.64 7.08
C PRO A 137 13.13 10.98 6.44
N ASN A 138 12.06 10.83 7.20
CA ASN A 138 10.74 11.31 6.78
C ASN A 138 10.79 12.82 6.48
N PRO A 139 10.01 13.31 5.49
CA PRO A 139 9.89 14.73 5.24
C PRO A 139 9.46 15.49 6.50
N ALA A 140 9.89 16.74 6.61
CA ALA A 140 9.40 17.62 7.68
C ALA A 140 7.90 17.82 7.52
N ALA A 141 7.14 17.65 8.60
CA ALA A 141 5.72 17.94 8.60
C ALA A 141 5.52 19.47 8.42
N PRO A 142 4.52 19.91 7.64
CA PRO A 142 4.13 21.31 7.59
C PRO A 142 3.77 21.81 9.00
N ASP A 143 4.03 23.09 9.28
CA ASP A 143 3.56 23.69 10.52
C ASP A 143 2.04 23.90 10.43
N PRO A 144 1.21 23.27 11.28
CA PRO A 144 -0.25 23.45 11.23
C PRO A 144 -0.70 24.89 11.54
N ALA A 145 0.16 25.73 12.13
CA ALA A 145 -0.14 27.16 12.32
C ALA A 145 0.08 27.99 11.04
N VAL A 146 0.86 27.48 10.09
CA VAL A 146 1.20 28.17 8.83
C VAL A 146 0.39 27.60 7.66
N ASP A 147 0.32 26.27 7.55
CA ASP A 147 -0.39 25.56 6.50
C ASP A 147 -1.16 24.36 7.10
N PRO A 148 -2.32 24.62 7.73
CA PRO A 148 -3.13 23.58 8.37
C PRO A 148 -3.62 22.55 7.36
N LEU A 149 -3.98 22.98 6.13
CA LEU A 149 -4.47 22.08 5.10
C LEU A 149 -3.40 21.06 4.70
N ALA A 150 -2.17 21.50 4.44
CA ALA A 150 -1.08 20.59 4.09
C ALA A 150 -0.74 19.62 5.24
N TYR A 151 -0.82 20.09 6.50
CA TYR A 151 -0.61 19.23 7.67
C TYR A 151 -1.71 18.16 7.79
N TRP A 152 -2.98 18.57 7.75
CA TRP A 152 -4.11 17.66 7.96
C TRP A 152 -4.30 16.71 6.78
N ALA A 153 -4.19 17.18 5.54
CA ALA A 153 -4.34 16.34 4.36
C ALA A 153 -3.15 15.38 4.16
N GLY A 154 -1.93 15.83 4.45
CA GLY A 154 -0.70 15.04 4.34
C GLY A 154 -0.47 14.19 5.59
N PRO A 155 0.38 14.61 6.54
CA PRO A 155 0.68 13.86 7.76
C PRO A 155 -0.53 13.36 8.55
N GLY A 156 -1.60 14.16 8.63
CA GLY A 156 -2.84 13.83 9.31
C GLY A 156 -3.76 12.87 8.55
N SER A 157 -3.56 12.73 7.23
CA SER A 157 -4.35 11.88 6.34
C SER A 157 -5.88 12.13 6.37
N TYR A 158 -6.30 13.35 6.69
CA TYR A 158 -7.69 13.77 6.56
C TYR A 158 -8.03 14.03 5.07
N PRO A 159 -9.27 13.77 4.63
CA PRO A 159 -9.71 14.23 3.33
C PRO A 159 -9.54 15.75 3.23
N ALA A 160 -9.03 16.26 2.10
CA ALA A 160 -8.79 17.70 1.95
C ALA A 160 -10.04 18.55 2.24
N TRP A 161 -11.23 18.10 1.81
CA TRP A 161 -12.50 18.77 2.06
C TRP A 161 -12.92 18.83 3.54
N LEU A 162 -12.35 17.98 4.40
CA LEU A 162 -12.57 17.99 5.85
C LEU A 162 -11.49 18.80 6.57
N ALA A 163 -10.41 19.15 5.87
CA ALA A 163 -9.25 19.87 6.38
C ALA A 163 -9.24 21.37 6.01
N GLU A 164 -10.26 21.82 5.27
CA GLU A 164 -10.62 23.24 5.07
C GLU A 164 -11.38 23.79 6.28
#